data_AF-A0A8J2BL73-F1
#
_entry.id   AF-A0A8J2BL73-F1
#
_cell.length_a   1.000
_cell.length_b   1.000
_cell.length_c   1.000
_cell.angle_alpha   90.00
_cell.angle_beta   90.00
_cell.angle_gamma   90.00
#
_symmetry.space_group_name_H-M   'P 1'
#
loop_
_entity.id
_entity.type
_entity.pdbx_description
1 polymer ?
#
loop_
_entity_poly.entity_id
_entity_poly.type
_entity_poly.pdbx_seq_one_letter_code
_entity_poly.pdbx_strand_id
1 'polypeptide(L)'
;MAREKPRGWQGSERKSSCLLGIKGYYARKDMPIATMERFDKAEIIRSYQLHEKDTGSADVQIAILTHRINQVATHLQRHRKDFSSRRGLVMMVNQRRKLLDYLHRVAPDRYRALLAKLNLRK
;
A
#
# COMPACT_ATOMS: atom_id res chain seq x y z
N MET A 1 -51.94 -40.12 15.73
CA MET A 1 -52.69 -38.86 15.53
C MET A 1 -51.72 -37.78 15.06
N ALA A 2 -51.63 -37.57 13.75
CA ALA A 2 -50.76 -36.58 13.12
C ALA A 2 -51.46 -35.21 13.09
N ARG A 3 -50.79 -34.15 13.55
CA ARG A 3 -51.28 -32.77 13.46
C ARG A 3 -50.93 -32.20 12.08
N GLU A 4 -51.95 -31.89 11.30
CA GLU A 4 -51.82 -31.27 9.97
C GLU A 4 -51.25 -29.85 10.08
N LYS A 5 -50.32 -29.51 9.17
CA LYS A 5 -49.78 -28.16 9.01
C LYS A 5 -50.85 -27.22 8.41
N PRO A 6 -50.94 -25.96 8.85
CA PRO A 6 -51.88 -25.01 8.27
C PRO A 6 -51.55 -24.69 6.81
N ARG A 7 -52.58 -24.71 5.95
CA ARG A 7 -52.54 -24.26 4.55
C ARG A 7 -52.26 -22.76 4.52
N GLY A 8 -51.18 -22.36 3.81
CA GLY A 8 -50.90 -20.95 3.51
C GLY A 8 -49.46 -20.48 3.75
N TRP A 9 -48.56 -21.33 4.24
CA TRP A 9 -47.13 -20.99 4.32
C TRP A 9 -46.39 -21.39 3.04
N GLN A 10 -46.61 -20.64 1.96
CA GLN A 10 -45.59 -20.55 0.91
C GLN A 10 -44.57 -19.55 1.40
N GLY A 11 -43.34 -20.01 1.62
CA GLY A 11 -42.21 -19.17 1.99
C GLY A 11 -42.01 -18.10 0.92
N SER A 12 -42.60 -16.93 1.13
CA SER A 12 -42.35 -15.77 0.30
C SER A 12 -40.90 -15.40 0.50
N GLU A 13 -40.12 -15.57 -0.58
CA GLU A 13 -38.88 -14.87 -0.80
C GLU A 13 -39.17 -13.38 -0.57
N ARG A 14 -38.98 -12.93 0.67
CA ARG A 14 -38.74 -11.51 0.95
C ARG A 14 -37.44 -11.20 0.26
N LYS A 15 -37.53 -10.89 -1.03
CA LYS A 15 -36.56 -10.11 -1.76
C LYS A 15 -36.40 -8.85 -0.94
N SER A 16 -35.38 -8.85 -0.07
CA SER A 16 -34.94 -7.70 0.69
C SER A 16 -34.59 -6.62 -0.31
N SER A 17 -35.57 -5.78 -0.60
CA SER A 17 -35.52 -4.57 -1.42
C SER A 17 -34.59 -3.49 -0.83
N CYS A 18 -33.77 -3.85 0.16
CA CYS A 18 -32.71 -3.01 0.71
C CYS A 18 -31.31 -3.43 0.21
N LEU A 19 -31.15 -4.60 -0.43
CA LEU A 19 -29.84 -5.05 -0.95
C LEU A 19 -29.56 -4.60 -2.40
N LEU A 20 -30.54 -4.03 -3.09
CA LEU A 20 -30.38 -3.49 -4.44
C LEU A 20 -29.73 -2.09 -4.46
N GLY A 21 -29.67 -1.40 -3.32
CA GLY A 21 -28.97 -0.12 -3.20
C GLY A 21 -27.45 -0.24 -3.03
N ILE A 22 -26.96 -1.37 -2.49
CA ILE A 22 -25.54 -1.50 -2.12
C ILE A 22 -24.71 -2.10 -3.26
N LYS A 23 -25.28 -2.98 -4.09
CA LYS A 23 -24.56 -3.61 -5.21
C LYS A 23 -24.15 -2.63 -6.31
N GLY A 24 -24.85 -1.50 -6.44
CA GLY A 24 -24.50 -0.45 -7.42
C GLY A 24 -23.34 0.46 -6.99
N TYR A 25 -23.08 0.60 -5.69
CA TYR A 25 -22.05 1.51 -5.19
C TYR A 25 -20.61 1.00 -5.39
N TYR A 26 -20.42 -0.32 -5.53
CA TYR A 26 -19.10 -0.93 -5.73
C TYR A 26 -18.79 -1.33 -7.18
N ALA A 27 -19.67 -1.01 -8.14
CA ALA A 27 -19.61 -1.51 -9.52
C ALA A 27 -19.35 -0.42 -10.59
N ARG A 28 -18.80 0.75 -10.23
CA ARG A 28 -18.30 1.70 -11.22
C ARG A 28 -16.84 1.40 -11.55
N LYS A 29 -16.57 0.93 -12.77
CA LYS A 29 -15.21 0.71 -13.31
C LYS A 29 -14.39 2.00 -13.44
N ASP A 30 -15.05 3.15 -13.41
CA ASP A 30 -14.44 4.48 -13.54
C ASP A 30 -14.68 5.32 -12.28
N MET A 31 -14.24 4.83 -11.13
CA MET A 31 -14.16 5.64 -9.91
C MET A 31 -12.76 6.27 -9.84
N PRO A 32 -12.60 7.60 -10.05
CA PRO A 32 -11.35 8.27 -9.78
C PRO A 32 -11.24 8.43 -8.27
N ILE A 33 -10.85 7.36 -7.58
CA ILE A 33 -10.12 7.54 -6.33
C ILE A 33 -8.95 8.42 -6.76
N ALA A 34 -8.80 9.62 -6.19
CA ALA A 34 -7.64 10.45 -6.41
C ALA A 34 -6.40 9.72 -5.84
N THR A 35 -5.94 8.69 -6.54
CA THR A 35 -4.89 7.80 -6.08
C THR A 35 -3.58 8.36 -6.58
N MET A 36 -2.64 8.54 -5.65
CA MET A 36 -1.22 8.50 -6.00
C MET A 36 -0.99 7.32 -6.94
N GLU A 37 -0.22 7.52 -8.02
CA GLU A 37 0.07 6.46 -8.98
C GLU A 37 0.57 5.21 -8.26
N ARG A 38 -0.15 4.09 -8.46
CA ARG A 38 0.26 2.79 -7.96
C ARG A 38 1.49 2.39 -8.75
N PHE A 39 2.67 2.54 -8.16
CA PHE A 39 3.90 2.04 -8.77
C PHE A 39 4.00 0.52 -8.60
N ASP A 40 4.66 -0.13 -9.56
CA ASP A 40 4.89 -1.57 -9.55
C ASP A 40 5.91 -1.96 -8.48
N LYS A 41 5.40 -2.19 -7.27
CA LYS A 41 6.17 -2.68 -6.13
C LYS A 41 6.91 -3.99 -6.46
N ALA A 42 6.33 -4.83 -7.32
CA ALA A 42 6.89 -6.13 -7.67
C ALA A 42 8.23 -6.00 -8.41
N GLU A 43 8.36 -5.03 -9.31
CA GLU A 43 9.60 -4.80 -10.06
C GLU A 43 10.72 -4.30 -9.15
N ILE A 44 10.39 -3.39 -8.24
CA ILE A 44 11.33 -2.88 -7.23
C ILE A 44 11.77 -4.02 -6.31
N ILE A 45 10.86 -4.88 -5.86
CA ILE A 45 11.21 -6.02 -5.01
C ILE A 45 12.19 -6.94 -5.75
N ARG A 46 11.90 -7.31 -7.01
CA ARG A 46 12.77 -8.18 -7.82
C ARG A 46 14.18 -7.62 -8.01
N SER A 47 14.32 -6.30 -8.09
CA SER A 47 15.62 -5.65 -8.34
C SER A 47 16.53 -5.57 -7.10
N TYR A 48 15.94 -5.62 -5.90
CA TYR A 48 16.66 -5.43 -4.63
C TYR A 48 16.57 -6.63 -3.68
N GLN A 49 15.85 -7.70 -4.04
CA GLN A 49 15.75 -8.93 -3.25
C GLN A 49 17.11 -9.65 -3.16
N LEU A 50 17.43 -10.19 -1.99
CA LEU A 50 18.61 -11.04 -1.81
C LEU A 50 18.33 -12.49 -2.22
N HIS A 51 17.08 -12.93 -2.07
CA HIS A 51 16.58 -14.25 -2.40
C HIS A 51 15.21 -14.14 -3.07
N GLU A 52 14.77 -15.15 -3.82
CA GLU A 52 13.49 -15.10 -4.56
C GLU A 52 12.24 -14.89 -3.69
N LYS A 53 12.30 -15.26 -2.41
CA LYS A 53 11.18 -15.11 -1.45
C LYS A 53 11.40 -13.96 -0.47
N ASP A 54 12.43 -13.16 -0.65
CA ASP A 54 12.74 -12.07 0.26
C ASP A 54 11.82 -10.86 0.02
N THR A 55 10.87 -10.67 0.92
CA THR A 55 9.91 -9.55 0.88
C THR A 55 10.22 -8.47 1.91
N GLY A 56 11.19 -8.72 2.80
CA GLY A 56 11.33 -8.01 4.07
C GLY A 56 12.72 -7.48 4.37
N SER A 57 13.73 -7.75 3.54
CA SER A 57 15.07 -7.20 3.77
C SER A 57 15.10 -5.68 3.82
N ALA A 58 16.08 -5.15 4.56
CA ALA A 58 16.29 -3.72 4.67
C ALA A 58 16.53 -3.07 3.31
N ASP A 59 17.18 -3.77 2.38
CA ASP A 59 17.47 -3.29 1.01
C ASP A 59 16.17 -3.06 0.22
N VAL A 60 15.27 -4.05 0.20
CA VAL A 60 13.95 -3.95 -0.46
C VAL A 60 13.09 -2.84 0.18
N GLN A 61 13.06 -2.78 1.51
CA GLN A 61 12.30 -1.74 2.23
C GLN A 61 12.79 -0.32 1.91
N ILE A 62 14.10 -0.11 1.87
CA ILE A 62 14.70 1.19 1.54
C ILE A 62 14.37 1.60 0.11
N ALA A 63 14.41 0.66 -0.85
CA ALA A 63 14.06 0.93 -2.24
C ALA A 63 12.59 1.37 -2.36
N ILE A 64 11.67 0.65 -1.71
CA ILE A 64 10.24 0.99 -1.68
C ILE A 64 9.99 2.35 -1.02
N LEU A 65 10.62 2.61 0.13
CA LEU A 65 10.49 3.89 0.85
C LEU A 65 11.00 5.04 0.00
N THR A 66 12.12 4.86 -0.72
CA THR A 66 12.69 5.91 -1.57
C THR A 66 11.74 6.29 -2.70
N HIS A 67 11.10 5.31 -3.35
CA HIS A 67 10.10 5.59 -4.39
C HIS A 67 8.89 6.33 -3.82
N ARG A 68 8.37 5.90 -2.66
CA ARG A 68 7.25 6.58 -1.99
C ARG A 68 7.58 8.01 -1.57
N ILE A 69 8.78 8.24 -1.04
CA ILE A 69 9.27 9.57 -0.65
C ILE A 69 9.26 10.50 -1.87
N ASN A 70 9.77 10.03 -3.01
CA ASN A 70 9.79 10.82 -4.25
C ASN A 70 8.37 11.17 -4.72
N GLN A 71 7.44 10.21 -4.72
CA GLN A 71 6.05 10.44 -5.10
C GLN A 71 5.36 11.47 -4.18
N VAL A 72 5.51 11.30 -2.86
CA VAL A 72 4.88 12.18 -1.86
C VAL A 72 5.50 13.57 -1.89
N ALA A 73 6.81 13.68 -2.13
CA ALA A 73 7.48 14.95 -2.33
C ALA A 73 6.90 15.71 -3.54
N THR A 74 6.74 15.05 -4.69
CA THR A 74 6.13 15.66 -5.89
C THR A 74 4.67 16.05 -5.65
N HIS A 75 3.91 15.24 -4.91
CA HIS A 75 2.53 15.58 -4.55
C HIS A 75 2.45 16.84 -3.67
N LEU A 76 3.31 16.94 -2.65
CA LEU A 76 3.34 18.09 -1.74
C LEU A 76 3.80 19.39 -2.41
N GLN A 77 4.57 19.32 -3.50
CA GLN A 77 4.91 20.49 -4.30
C GLN A 77 3.66 21.14 -4.90
N ARG A 78 2.71 20.32 -5.38
CA ARG A 78 1.41 20.78 -5.91
C ARG A 78 0.43 21.14 -4.79
N HIS A 79 0.45 20.40 -3.67
CA HIS A 79 -0.49 20.55 -2.56
C HIS A 79 0.21 21.03 -1.27
N ARG A 80 0.57 22.32 -1.22
CA ARG A 80 1.33 22.90 -0.10
C ARG A 80 0.61 22.90 1.26
N LYS A 81 -0.73 22.84 1.26
CA LYS A 81 -1.58 22.89 2.46
C LYS A 81 -1.87 21.50 3.07
N ASP A 82 -1.36 20.42 2.48
CA ASP A 82 -1.52 19.08 3.05
C ASP A 82 -0.47 18.80 4.14
N PHE A 83 -0.89 18.97 5.39
CA PHE A 83 -0.03 18.77 6.56
C PHE A 83 0.05 17.31 7.02
N SER A 84 -0.99 16.50 6.80
CA SER A 84 -1.00 15.08 7.19
C SER A 84 -0.04 14.29 6.30
N SER A 85 -0.05 14.53 5.00
CA SER A 85 0.90 13.91 4.06
C SER A 85 2.34 14.37 4.31
N ARG A 86 2.56 15.63 4.70
CA ARG A 86 3.89 16.14 5.10
C ARG A 86 4.41 15.42 6.34
N ARG A 87 3.56 15.19 7.35
CA ARG A 87 3.94 14.38 8.52
C ARG A 87 4.30 12.96 8.11
N GLY A 88 3.50 12.34 7.25
CA GLY A 88 3.79 11.02 6.69
C GLY A 88 5.14 10.96 5.96
N LEU A 89 5.46 11.99 5.17
CA LEU A 89 6.75 12.12 4.49
C LEU A 89 7.92 12.12 5.48
N VAL A 90 7.86 12.94 6.53
CA VAL A 90 8.90 13.01 7.55
C VAL A 90 9.08 11.67 8.25
N MET A 91 7.98 10.97 8.55
CA MET A 91 8.04 9.62 9.15
C MET A 91 8.71 8.61 8.21
N MET A 92 8.40 8.62 6.92
CA MET A 92 9.04 7.75 5.93
C MET A 92 10.54 8.03 5.77
N VAL A 93 10.94 9.30 5.75
CA VAL A 93 12.37 9.70 5.70
C VAL A 93 13.12 9.20 6.94
N ASN A 94 12.52 9.36 8.12
CA ASN A 94 13.11 8.88 9.38
C ASN A 94 13.21 7.35 9.42
N GLN A 95 12.18 6.63 8.93
CA GLN A 95 12.23 5.17 8.84
C GLN A 95 13.34 4.70 7.90
N ARG A 96 13.48 5.32 6.73
CA ARG A 96 14.56 5.03 5.79
C ARG A 96 15.94 5.28 6.42
N ARG A 97 16.11 6.38 7.14
CA ARG A 97 17.35 6.70 7.87
C ARG A 97 17.71 5.60 8.87
N LYS A 98 16.75 5.15 9.70
CA LYS A 98 16.96 4.06 10.67
C LYS A 98 17.41 2.75 10.00
N LEU A 99 16.81 2.41 8.85
CA LEU A 99 17.19 1.21 8.08
C LEU A 99 18.60 1.33 7.49
N LEU A 100 18.97 2.52 7.00
CA LEU A 100 20.32 2.80 6.51
C LEU A 100 21.36 2.73 7.64
N ASP A 101 21.04 3.30 8.82
CA ASP A 101 21.90 3.24 10.01
C ASP A 101 22.08 1.79 10.50
N TYR A 102 21.02 0.97 10.43
CA TYR A 102 21.09 -0.46 10.70
C TYR A 102 22.00 -1.20 9.71
N LEU A 103 21.83 -0.97 8.41
CA LEU A 103 22.67 -1.58 7.37
C LEU A 103 24.14 -1.20 7.55
N HIS A 104 24.42 0.07 7.86
CA HIS A 104 25.78 0.54 8.11
C HIS A 104 26.44 -0.21 9.28
N ARG A 105 25.68 -0.56 10.32
CA ARG A 105 26.18 -1.31 11.49
C ARG A 105 26.39 -2.80 11.21
N VAL A 106 25.49 -3.43 10.44
CA VAL A 106 25.49 -4.89 10.25
C VAL A 106 26.36 -5.30 9.05
N ALA A 107 26.28 -4.57 7.94
CA ALA A 107 26.91 -4.94 6.68
C ALA A 107 27.33 -3.67 5.91
N PRO A 108 28.52 -3.10 6.19
CA PRO A 108 28.96 -1.85 5.57
C PRO A 108 29.12 -1.94 4.05
N ASP A 109 29.46 -3.11 3.51
CA ASP A 109 29.59 -3.32 2.06
C ASP A 109 28.24 -3.21 1.33
N ARG A 110 27.19 -3.80 1.91
CA ARG A 110 25.83 -3.69 1.36
C ARG A 110 25.33 -2.25 1.42
N TYR A 111 25.62 -1.55 2.52
CA TYR A 111 25.29 -0.14 2.66
C TYR A 111 25.90 0.72 1.54
N ARG A 112 27.19 0.53 1.25
CA ARG A 112 27.88 1.23 0.16
C ARG A 112 27.29 0.90 -1.21
N ALA A 113 27.03 -0.38 -1.47
CA ALA A 113 26.41 -0.83 -2.72
C ALA A 113 25.00 -0.23 -2.91
N LEU A 114 24.20 -0.18 -1.84
CA LEU A 114 22.85 0.39 -1.86
C LEU A 114 22.87 1.91 -2.06
N LEU A 115 23.79 2.62 -1.41
CA LEU A 115 24.00 4.06 -1.63
C LEU A 115 24.33 4.38 -3.08
N ALA A 116 25.25 3.61 -3.69
CA ALA A 116 25.61 3.76 -5.10
C ALA A 116 24.41 3.51 -6.02
N LYS A 117 23.64 2.45 -5.78
CA LYS A 117 22.43 2.12 -6.56
C LYS A 117 21.34 3.20 -6.48
N LEU A 118 21.14 3.80 -5.31
CA LEU A 118 20.09 4.80 -5.08
C LEU A 118 20.57 6.25 -5.27
N ASN A 119 21.86 6.45 -5.57
CA ASN A 119 22.51 7.75 -5.71
C ASN A 119 22.21 8.73 -4.57
N LEU A 120 22.12 8.23 -3.34
CA LEU A 120 21.84 9.03 -2.15
C LEU A 120 23.15 9.65 -1.64
N ARG A 121 23.21 10.98 -1.58
CA ARG A 121 24.33 11.73 -0.99
C ARG A 121 24.08 11.99 0.48
N LYS A 122 25.13 11.84 1.31
CA LYS A 122 25.11 12.09 2.76
C LYS A 122 25.79 13.41 3.07
#